data_AF-A0A452I3E3-F1
#
_entry.id   AF-A0A452I3E3-F1
#
_cell.length_a   1.000
_cell.length_b   1.000
_cell.length_c   1.000
_cell.angle_alpha   90.00
_cell.angle_beta   90.00
_cell.angle_gamma   90.00
#
_symmetry.space_group_name_H-M   'P 1'
#
loop_
_entity.id
_entity.type
_entity.pdbx_description
1 polymer ?
#
loop_
_entity_poly.entity_id
_entity_poly.type
_entity_poly.pdbx_seq_one_letter_code
_entity_poly.pdbx_strand_id
1 'polypeptide(L)'
;MAAIRLLLSLLTGLCAYYFYSQETLSPFKPPEMVRGKRVLVTGSSTGIGEQIAYEFARMGAHLLLTARREKQLKEVAQKCLELGASSARHVVSDMNNLTSAQNVIEDARNKLRGLDYLVLNHVGGSGRFGPFQGDMAAVTSSMTVNFLSYVQLTVSAMTMLQESQGSIIVISSLSGRIGAPFTLSYSAAKFALEGFYSSLRRELRLREISLSVTVAVLGYIDTAKVDCWFTRLPHHLSSIPHNSCYGFDVLFVPPTASIPAPSTGTESLKTRLCVQWEH
;
A
#
# COMPACT_ATOMS: atom_id res chain seq x y z
N MET A 1 -29.47 -47.32 9.49
CA MET A 1 -29.76 -45.97 8.94
C MET A 1 -28.96 -44.86 9.64
N ALA A 2 -28.83 -44.84 10.97
CA ALA A 2 -28.07 -43.81 11.68
C ALA A 2 -26.57 -43.77 11.33
N ALA A 3 -25.91 -44.93 11.23
CA ALA A 3 -24.48 -45.02 10.91
C ALA A 3 -24.14 -44.45 9.51
N ILE A 4 -25.01 -44.67 8.52
CA ILE A 4 -24.82 -44.16 7.15
C ILE A 4 -24.94 -42.63 7.12
N ARG A 5 -25.88 -42.05 7.88
CA ARG A 5 -26.02 -40.59 7.99
C ARG A 5 -24.80 -39.95 8.66
N LEU A 6 -24.26 -40.58 9.70
CA LEU A 6 -23.08 -40.09 10.40
C LEU A 6 -21.82 -40.13 9.51
N LEU A 7 -21.68 -41.20 8.72
CA LEU A 7 -20.59 -41.35 7.75
C LEU A 7 -20.67 -40.27 6.65
N LEU A 8 -21.86 -40.03 6.11
CA LEU A 8 -22.08 -38.99 5.09
C LEU A 8 -21.76 -37.59 5.63
N SER A 9 -22.14 -37.28 6.88
CA SER A 9 -21.82 -36.00 7.52
C SER A 9 -20.32 -35.80 7.78
N LEU A 10 -19.60 -36.88 8.13
CA LEU A 10 -18.14 -36.82 8.28
C LEU A 10 -17.44 -36.64 6.93
N LEU A 11 -17.92 -37.31 5.88
CA LEU A 11 -17.39 -37.18 4.52
C LEU A 11 -17.61 -35.78 3.96
N THR A 12 -18.78 -35.17 4.16
CA THR A 12 -19.03 -33.78 3.73
C THR A 12 -18.19 -32.79 4.52
N GLY A 13 -17.99 -33.00 5.83
CA GLY A 13 -17.10 -32.20 6.65
C GLY A 13 -15.63 -32.29 6.22
N LEU A 14 -15.15 -33.50 5.90
CA LEU A 14 -13.80 -33.73 5.39
C LEU A 14 -13.59 -33.15 3.99
N CYS A 15 -14.58 -33.29 3.10
CA CYS A 15 -14.53 -32.64 1.79
C CYS A 15 -14.54 -31.12 1.95
N ALA A 16 -15.43 -30.56 2.77
CA ALA A 16 -15.47 -29.12 3.03
C ALA A 16 -14.14 -28.63 3.63
N TYR A 17 -13.54 -29.37 4.57
CA TYR A 17 -12.22 -29.07 5.12
C TYR A 17 -11.13 -29.17 4.05
N TYR A 18 -11.13 -30.20 3.21
CA TYR A 18 -10.14 -30.40 2.15
C TYR A 18 -10.23 -29.30 1.08
N PHE A 19 -11.44 -28.97 0.60
CA PHE A 19 -11.66 -27.88 -0.35
C PHE A 19 -11.34 -26.52 0.27
N TYR A 20 -11.74 -26.29 1.52
CA TYR A 20 -11.36 -25.07 2.26
C TYR A 20 -9.84 -24.97 2.42
N SER A 21 -9.16 -26.09 2.71
CA SER A 21 -7.70 -26.15 2.82
C SER A 21 -7.01 -25.95 1.48
N GLN A 22 -7.56 -26.45 0.37
CA GLN A 22 -7.02 -26.24 -0.98
C GLN A 22 -7.15 -24.77 -1.43
N GLU A 23 -8.28 -24.12 -1.12
CA GLU A 23 -8.50 -22.69 -1.37
C GLU A 23 -7.56 -21.81 -0.52
N THR A 24 -7.39 -22.15 0.77
CA THR A 24 -6.56 -21.36 1.71
C THR A 24 -5.06 -21.68 1.65
N LEU A 25 -4.67 -22.88 1.20
CA LEU A 25 -3.28 -23.34 1.08
C LEU A 25 -2.82 -23.49 -0.36
N SER A 26 -3.57 -22.98 -1.35
CA SER A 26 -2.98 -22.76 -2.67
C SER A 26 -1.72 -21.92 -2.43
N PRO A 27 -0.51 -22.41 -2.79
CA PRO A 27 0.69 -21.64 -2.58
C PRO A 27 0.52 -20.40 -3.45
N PHE A 28 0.26 -19.26 -2.80
CA PHE A 28 0.33 -17.96 -3.43
C PHE A 28 1.64 -17.97 -4.24
N LYS A 29 1.53 -17.77 -5.55
CA LYS A 29 2.68 -17.64 -6.47
C LYS A 29 2.89 -16.16 -6.80
N PRO A 30 3.33 -15.31 -5.82
CA PRO A 30 3.57 -13.89 -6.04
C PRO A 30 4.47 -13.58 -7.23
N PRO A 31 5.56 -14.35 -7.50
CA PRO A 31 6.51 -13.93 -8.52
C PRO A 31 5.91 -13.96 -9.92
N GLU A 32 5.00 -14.90 -10.20
CA GLU A 32 4.46 -15.10 -11.55
C GLU A 32 3.44 -14.02 -11.93
N MET A 33 2.66 -13.51 -10.96
CA MET A 33 1.65 -12.48 -11.21
C MET A 33 2.26 -11.09 -11.49
N VAL A 34 3.43 -10.81 -10.93
CA VAL A 34 4.03 -9.47 -10.90
C VAL A 34 5.24 -9.34 -11.85
N ARG A 35 5.86 -10.47 -12.24
CA ARG A 35 6.99 -10.45 -13.16
C ARG A 35 6.62 -9.77 -14.48
N GLY A 36 7.48 -8.85 -14.92
CA GLY A 36 7.28 -8.09 -16.16
C GLY A 36 6.17 -7.03 -16.09
N LYS A 37 5.51 -6.85 -14.94
CA LYS A 37 4.49 -5.82 -14.75
C LYS A 37 5.13 -4.45 -14.50
N ARG A 38 4.45 -3.39 -14.94
CA ARG A 38 4.85 -1.99 -14.88
C ARG A 38 4.25 -1.36 -13.64
N VAL A 39 5.10 -0.94 -12.70
CA VAL A 39 4.70 -0.52 -11.36
C VAL A 39 5.23 0.89 -11.10
N LEU A 40 4.33 1.81 -10.75
CA LEU A 40 4.68 3.14 -10.25
C LEU A 40 4.54 3.16 -8.73
N VAL A 41 5.64 3.46 -8.03
CA VAL A 41 5.64 3.59 -6.55
C VAL A 41 5.93 5.02 -6.13
N THR A 42 4.95 5.66 -5.51
CA THR A 42 5.08 7.01 -4.96
C THR A 42 5.63 7.02 -3.53
N GLY A 43 6.40 8.04 -3.17
CA GLY A 43 7.02 8.12 -1.84
C GLY A 43 8.08 7.04 -1.59
N SER A 44 8.73 6.55 -2.65
CA SER A 44 9.63 5.39 -2.63
C SER A 44 11.06 5.68 -2.20
N SER A 45 11.39 6.93 -1.82
CA SER A 45 12.75 7.29 -1.39
C SER A 45 13.19 6.69 -0.05
N THR A 46 12.26 6.28 0.83
CA THR A 46 12.56 5.72 2.17
C THR A 46 11.34 5.00 2.74
N GLY A 47 11.54 4.08 3.68
CA GLY A 47 10.48 3.53 4.53
C GLY A 47 9.59 2.55 3.77
N ILE A 48 8.28 2.58 4.01
CA ILE A 48 7.33 1.62 3.39
C ILE A 48 7.42 1.62 1.86
N GLY A 49 7.47 2.79 1.23
CA GLY A 49 7.53 2.89 -0.23
C GLY A 49 8.81 2.34 -0.84
N GLU A 50 9.92 2.44 -0.11
CA GLU A 50 11.20 1.83 -0.50
C GLU A 50 11.11 0.30 -0.42
N GLN A 51 10.60 -0.24 0.69
CA GLN A 51 10.45 -1.68 0.86
C GLN A 51 9.47 -2.29 -0.16
N ILE A 52 8.36 -1.59 -0.45
CA ILE A 52 7.45 -1.99 -1.53
C ILE A 52 8.19 -2.06 -2.87
N ALA A 53 9.03 -1.08 -3.18
CA ALA A 53 9.83 -1.10 -4.41
C ALA A 53 10.80 -2.28 -4.45
N TYR A 54 11.40 -2.64 -3.31
CA TYR A 54 12.26 -3.82 -3.20
C TYR A 54 11.51 -5.15 -3.39
N GLU A 55 10.30 -5.28 -2.86
CA GLU A 55 9.51 -6.50 -3.10
C GLU A 55 9.09 -6.65 -4.56
N PHE A 56 8.62 -5.56 -5.19
CA PHE A 56 8.33 -5.58 -6.63
C PHE A 56 9.58 -5.86 -7.47
N ALA A 57 10.75 -5.39 -7.02
CA ALA A 57 12.02 -5.69 -7.66
C ALA A 57 12.37 -7.17 -7.60
N ARG A 58 12.28 -7.81 -6.43
CA ARG A 58 12.52 -9.27 -6.28
C ARG A 58 11.58 -10.12 -7.13
N MET A 59 10.39 -9.61 -7.42
CA MET A 59 9.42 -10.26 -8.30
C MET A 59 9.68 -10.02 -9.80
N GLY A 60 10.66 -9.19 -10.17
CA GLY A 60 11.02 -8.93 -11.55
C GLY A 60 10.13 -7.91 -12.26
N ALA A 61 9.56 -6.94 -11.53
CA ALA A 61 8.76 -5.86 -12.13
C ALA A 61 9.61 -4.80 -12.86
N HIS A 62 8.97 -4.03 -13.72
CA HIS A 62 9.48 -2.76 -14.24
C HIS A 62 9.01 -1.62 -13.34
N LEU A 63 9.95 -0.94 -12.66
CA LEU A 63 9.66 0.06 -11.65
C LEU A 63 9.89 1.48 -12.16
N LEU A 64 8.92 2.35 -11.87
CA LEU A 64 9.11 3.79 -11.85
C LEU A 64 8.93 4.29 -10.42
N LEU A 65 9.96 4.93 -9.88
CA LEU A 65 10.02 5.41 -8.50
C LEU A 65 9.88 6.93 -8.48
N THR A 66 9.05 7.47 -7.58
CA THR A 66 8.93 8.92 -7.42
C THR A 66 8.90 9.39 -5.98
N ALA A 67 9.59 10.49 -5.73
CA ALA A 67 9.68 11.24 -4.48
C ALA A 67 10.40 12.57 -4.75
N ARG A 68 10.56 13.40 -3.71
CA ARG A 68 11.25 14.71 -3.81
C ARG A 68 12.77 14.63 -3.75
N ARG A 69 13.32 13.58 -3.11
CA ARG A 69 14.76 13.50 -2.84
C ARG A 69 15.43 12.58 -3.86
N GLU A 70 16.10 13.19 -4.83
CA GLU A 70 16.69 12.49 -5.97
C GLU A 70 17.79 11.51 -5.57
N LYS A 71 18.69 11.90 -4.66
CA LYS A 71 19.81 11.06 -4.22
C LYS A 71 19.32 9.71 -3.69
N GLN A 72 18.38 9.73 -2.75
CA GLN A 72 17.80 8.50 -2.20
C GLN A 72 17.02 7.71 -3.25
N LEU A 73 16.30 8.36 -4.16
CA LEU A 73 15.63 7.64 -5.26
C LEU A 73 16.61 6.89 -6.17
N LYS A 74 17.76 7.49 -6.46
CA LYS A 74 18.83 6.85 -7.25
C LYS A 74 19.38 5.63 -6.52
N GLU A 75 19.63 5.75 -5.22
CA GLU A 75 20.07 4.63 -4.37
C GLU A 75 19.05 3.49 -4.36
N VAL A 76 17.75 3.80 -4.15
CA VAL A 76 16.67 2.79 -4.19
C VAL A 76 16.53 2.16 -5.57
N ALA A 77 16.58 2.94 -6.65
CA ALA A 77 16.49 2.42 -8.01
C ALA A 77 17.65 1.47 -8.33
N GLN A 78 18.88 1.84 -7.94
CA GLN A 78 20.04 0.97 -8.09
C GLN A 78 19.86 -0.33 -7.31
N LYS A 79 19.37 -0.24 -6.07
CA LYS A 79 19.12 -1.41 -5.24
C LYS A 79 18.02 -2.32 -5.81
N CYS A 80 16.96 -1.76 -6.40
CA CYS A 80 15.94 -2.52 -7.11
C CYS A 80 16.54 -3.33 -8.27
N LEU A 81 17.49 -2.77 -9.03
CA LEU A 81 18.16 -3.51 -10.11
C LEU A 81 18.97 -4.69 -9.54
N GLU A 82 19.72 -4.47 -8.45
CA GLU A 82 20.46 -5.54 -7.76
C GLU A 82 19.56 -6.67 -7.24
N LEU A 83 18.34 -6.33 -6.83
CA LEU A 83 17.35 -7.29 -6.31
C LEU A 83 16.61 -8.08 -7.41
N GLY A 84 16.82 -7.76 -8.70
CA GLY A 84 16.25 -8.49 -9.82
C GLY A 84 15.11 -7.79 -10.55
N ALA A 85 14.90 -6.49 -10.37
CA ALA A 85 13.92 -5.73 -11.16
C ALA A 85 14.26 -5.81 -12.66
N SER A 86 13.24 -6.00 -13.51
CA SER A 86 13.42 -6.00 -14.97
C SER A 86 13.89 -4.63 -15.48
N SER A 87 13.48 -3.55 -14.82
CA SER A 87 14.07 -2.23 -14.96
C SER A 87 13.71 -1.38 -13.74
N ALA A 88 14.55 -0.43 -13.34
CA ALA A 88 14.19 0.57 -12.34
C ALA A 88 14.57 1.97 -12.83
N ARG A 89 13.58 2.86 -12.89
CA ARG A 89 13.72 4.27 -13.28
C ARG A 89 13.19 5.16 -12.17
N HIS A 90 13.59 6.42 -12.14
CA HIS A 90 13.08 7.38 -11.17
C HIS A 90 12.64 8.70 -11.81
N VAL A 91 11.74 9.41 -11.12
CA VAL A 91 11.25 10.76 -11.44
C VAL A 91 11.16 11.55 -10.15
N VAL A 92 11.80 12.70 -10.12
CA VAL A 92 11.67 13.63 -9.00
C VAL A 92 10.38 14.42 -9.16
N SER A 93 9.51 14.39 -8.17
CA SER A 93 8.26 15.15 -8.19
C SER A 93 7.80 15.53 -6.78
N ASP A 94 7.21 16.72 -6.67
CA ASP A 94 6.53 17.18 -5.46
C ASP A 94 5.02 17.03 -5.62
N MET A 95 4.45 16.15 -4.79
CA MET A 95 3.01 15.85 -4.78
C MET A 95 2.15 16.99 -4.23
N ASN A 96 2.77 18.07 -3.72
CA ASN A 96 2.05 19.30 -3.41
C ASN A 96 1.69 20.11 -4.67
N ASN A 97 2.29 19.79 -5.82
CA ASN A 97 1.95 20.37 -7.12
C ASN A 97 1.20 19.33 -7.97
N LEU A 98 -0.10 19.53 -8.17
CA LEU A 98 -0.95 18.58 -8.91
C LEU A 98 -0.54 18.42 -10.38
N THR A 99 -0.02 19.47 -11.02
CA THR A 99 0.55 19.37 -12.37
C THR A 99 1.79 18.47 -12.37
N SER A 100 2.63 18.56 -11.33
CA SER A 100 3.78 17.65 -11.19
C SER A 100 3.35 16.20 -10.94
N ALA A 101 2.24 15.97 -10.22
CA ALA A 101 1.66 14.65 -10.06
C ALA A 101 1.14 14.08 -11.39
N GLN A 102 0.46 14.89 -12.21
CA GLN A 102 0.05 14.49 -13.55
C GLN A 102 1.26 14.14 -14.44
N ASN A 103 2.32 14.95 -14.41
CA ASN A 103 3.53 14.71 -15.21
C ASN A 103 4.23 13.40 -14.86
N VAL A 104 4.14 12.92 -13.60
CA VAL A 104 4.67 11.60 -13.22
C VAL A 104 3.99 10.47 -13.99
N ILE A 105 2.69 10.59 -14.27
CA ILE A 105 1.97 9.59 -15.07
C ILE A 105 2.37 9.67 -16.54
N GLU A 106 2.64 10.86 -17.05
CA GLU A 106 3.19 11.03 -18.40
C GLU A 106 4.58 10.38 -18.51
N ASP A 107 5.43 10.57 -17.50
CA ASP A 107 6.70 9.87 -17.39
C ASP A 107 6.52 8.35 -17.33
N ALA A 108 5.52 7.84 -16.60
CA ALA A 108 5.20 6.41 -16.57
C ALA A 108 4.83 5.89 -17.96
N ARG A 109 3.97 6.61 -18.68
CA ARG A 109 3.59 6.27 -20.06
C ARG A 109 4.81 6.21 -20.96
N ASN A 110 5.69 7.21 -20.90
CA ASN A 110 6.84 7.30 -21.79
C ASN A 110 7.96 6.31 -21.43
N LYS A 111 8.21 6.13 -20.13
CA LYS A 111 9.34 5.32 -19.64
C LYS A 111 9.01 3.83 -19.50
N LEU A 112 7.78 3.49 -19.08
CA LEU A 112 7.34 2.11 -18.91
C LEU A 112 6.47 1.61 -20.07
N ARG A 113 6.01 2.50 -20.96
CA ARG A 113 5.07 2.17 -22.05
C ARG A 113 3.75 1.60 -21.55
N GLY A 114 3.24 2.19 -20.47
CA GLY A 114 1.97 1.86 -19.82
C GLY A 114 2.14 1.56 -18.33
N LEU A 115 1.07 1.09 -17.68
CA LEU A 115 1.04 0.92 -16.24
C LEU A 115 0.10 -0.23 -15.84
N ASP A 116 0.58 -1.14 -15.00
CA ASP A 116 -0.22 -2.26 -14.46
C ASP A 116 -0.55 -2.04 -12.98
N TYR A 117 0.35 -1.43 -12.21
CA TYR A 117 0.14 -1.13 -10.79
C TYR A 117 0.48 0.31 -10.46
N LEU A 118 -0.47 1.01 -9.82
CA LEU A 118 -0.28 2.33 -9.25
C LEU A 118 -0.26 2.24 -7.72
N VAL A 119 0.92 2.40 -7.12
CA VAL A 119 1.09 2.38 -5.66
C VAL A 119 1.18 3.79 -5.10
N LEU A 120 0.12 4.19 -4.40
CA LEU A 120 -0.05 5.49 -3.77
C LEU A 120 0.33 5.42 -2.29
N ASN A 121 1.59 5.71 -1.99
CA ASN A 121 2.20 5.57 -0.66
C ASN A 121 2.75 6.89 -0.09
N HIS A 122 2.91 7.93 -0.91
CA HIS A 122 3.52 9.18 -0.45
C HIS A 122 2.74 9.84 0.69
N VAL A 123 3.49 10.41 1.64
CA VAL A 123 2.95 11.21 2.74
C VAL A 123 3.75 12.50 2.85
N GLY A 124 3.04 13.61 3.05
CA GLY A 124 3.64 14.92 3.27
C GLY A 124 2.64 15.95 3.77
N GLY A 125 3.00 17.23 3.63
CA GLY A 125 2.28 18.37 4.19
C GLY A 125 3.22 19.28 4.96
N SER A 126 2.87 20.56 5.07
CA SER A 126 3.61 21.57 5.84
C SER A 126 3.36 21.51 7.35
N GLY A 127 2.27 20.84 7.78
CA GLY A 127 1.87 20.71 9.18
C GLY A 127 2.73 19.74 9.99
N ARG A 128 2.92 20.04 11.28
CA ARG A 128 3.50 19.11 12.26
C ARG A 128 2.39 18.39 13.00
N PHE A 129 2.69 17.19 13.49
CA PHE A 129 1.83 16.53 14.45
C PHE A 129 1.88 17.27 15.78
N GLY A 130 0.70 17.54 16.34
CA GLY A 130 0.54 18.35 17.52
C GLY A 130 -0.89 18.89 17.68
N PRO A 131 -1.17 19.61 18.77
CA PRO A 131 -2.48 20.21 19.01
C PRO A 131 -2.90 21.11 17.84
N PHE A 132 -4.15 20.98 17.40
CA PHE A 132 -4.66 21.81 16.32
C PHE A 132 -4.93 23.24 16.85
N GLN A 133 -4.33 24.23 16.19
CA GLN A 133 -4.43 25.65 16.56
C GLN A 133 -5.09 26.50 15.46
N GLY A 134 -5.85 25.88 14.55
CA GLY A 134 -6.52 26.60 13.46
C GLY A 134 -5.66 26.85 12.22
N ASP A 135 -4.55 26.13 12.04
CA ASP A 135 -3.68 26.29 10.87
C ASP A 135 -4.30 25.67 9.60
N MET A 136 -5.03 26.49 8.85
CA MET A 136 -5.63 26.10 7.58
C MET A 136 -4.59 25.79 6.49
N ALA A 137 -3.40 26.39 6.53
CA ALA A 137 -2.37 26.10 5.53
C ALA A 137 -1.85 24.66 5.68
N ALA A 138 -1.65 24.19 6.92
CA ALA A 138 -1.33 22.80 7.21
C ALA A 138 -2.45 21.83 6.78
N VAL A 139 -3.72 22.20 7.01
CA VAL A 139 -4.88 21.40 6.56
C VAL A 139 -4.89 21.29 5.04
N THR A 140 -4.84 22.42 4.32
CA THR A 140 -4.83 22.44 2.86
C THR A 140 -3.64 21.67 2.29
N SER A 141 -2.44 21.87 2.82
CA SER A 141 -1.25 21.16 2.35
C SER A 141 -1.36 19.64 2.59
N SER A 142 -1.90 19.21 3.73
CA SER A 142 -2.15 17.79 4.00
C SER A 142 -3.18 17.20 3.03
N MET A 143 -4.29 17.90 2.80
CA MET A 143 -5.31 17.47 1.83
C MET A 143 -4.77 17.43 0.40
N THR A 144 -3.94 18.40 0.00
CA THR A 144 -3.33 18.41 -1.33
C THR A 144 -2.40 17.21 -1.52
N VAL A 145 -1.45 16.99 -0.60
CA VAL A 145 -0.41 15.96 -0.74
C VAL A 145 -0.91 14.56 -0.43
N ASN A 146 -1.84 14.39 0.50
CA ASN A 146 -2.25 13.06 0.98
C ASN A 146 -3.59 12.60 0.41
N PHE A 147 -4.31 13.45 -0.34
CA PHE A 147 -5.58 13.12 -0.97
C PHE A 147 -5.70 13.62 -2.42
N LEU A 148 -5.58 14.92 -2.70
CA LEU A 148 -5.81 15.43 -4.06
C LEU A 148 -4.77 14.93 -5.07
N SER A 149 -3.50 14.83 -4.67
CA SER A 149 -2.45 14.22 -5.49
C SER A 149 -2.74 12.75 -5.82
N TYR A 150 -3.30 11.98 -4.87
CA TYR A 150 -3.71 10.59 -5.07
C TYR A 150 -4.81 10.52 -6.13
N VAL A 151 -5.82 11.39 -6.01
CA VAL A 151 -6.91 11.49 -7.00
C VAL A 151 -6.36 11.89 -8.36
N GLN A 152 -5.47 12.90 -8.42
CA GLN A 152 -4.86 13.37 -9.66
C GLN A 152 -4.07 12.26 -10.37
N LEU A 153 -3.27 11.49 -9.63
CA LEU A 153 -2.52 10.35 -10.16
C LEU A 153 -3.47 9.28 -10.70
N THR A 154 -4.51 8.94 -9.93
CA THR A 154 -5.53 7.95 -10.32
C THR A 154 -6.25 8.37 -11.60
N VAL A 155 -6.74 9.61 -11.69
CA VAL A 155 -7.43 10.12 -12.88
C VAL A 155 -6.50 10.10 -14.09
N SER A 156 -5.26 10.54 -13.92
CA SER A 156 -4.29 10.61 -15.03
C SER A 156 -3.86 9.21 -15.51
N ALA A 157 -3.83 8.22 -14.61
CA ALA A 157 -3.44 6.84 -14.90
C ALA A 157 -4.60 5.94 -15.35
N MET A 158 -5.84 6.40 -15.21
CA MET A 158 -7.06 5.59 -15.37
C MET A 158 -7.07 4.81 -16.69
N THR A 159 -6.81 5.47 -17.82
CA THR A 159 -6.82 4.81 -19.14
C THR A 159 -5.81 3.67 -19.22
N MET A 160 -4.56 3.90 -18.83
CA MET A 160 -3.51 2.87 -18.88
C MET A 160 -3.81 1.68 -17.96
N LEU A 161 -4.38 1.95 -16.79
CA LEU A 161 -4.75 0.92 -15.82
C LEU A 161 -5.97 0.11 -16.30
N GLN A 162 -6.91 0.73 -17.01
CA GLN A 162 -8.05 0.01 -17.59
C GLN A 162 -7.62 -0.88 -18.75
N GLU A 163 -6.74 -0.38 -19.63
CA GLU A 163 -6.18 -1.14 -20.75
C GLU A 163 -5.39 -2.37 -20.28
N SER A 164 -4.66 -2.24 -19.16
CA SER A 164 -3.86 -3.32 -18.59
C SER A 164 -4.62 -4.26 -17.65
N GLN A 165 -5.89 -3.95 -17.37
CA GLN A 165 -6.67 -4.58 -16.31
C GLN A 165 -5.93 -4.57 -14.95
N GLY A 166 -5.32 -3.43 -14.66
CA GLY A 166 -4.38 -3.23 -13.58
C GLY A 166 -5.01 -3.03 -12.20
N SER A 167 -4.21 -2.48 -11.29
CA SER A 167 -4.58 -2.24 -9.91
C SER A 167 -4.09 -0.91 -9.36
N ILE A 168 -4.92 -0.29 -8.53
CA ILE A 168 -4.57 0.87 -7.71
C ILE A 168 -4.45 0.40 -6.26
N ILE A 169 -3.27 0.61 -5.68
CA ILE A 169 -2.97 0.27 -4.28
C ILE A 169 -2.79 1.58 -3.50
N VAL A 170 -3.71 1.83 -2.58
CA VAL A 170 -3.77 3.05 -1.78
C VAL A 170 -3.31 2.74 -0.36
N ILE A 171 -2.18 3.30 0.06
CA ILE A 171 -1.69 3.15 1.43
C ILE A 171 -2.40 4.19 2.31
N SER A 172 -3.32 3.69 3.13
CA SER A 172 -4.02 4.42 4.17
C SER A 172 -3.39 4.16 5.55
N SER A 173 -4.11 4.48 6.61
CA SER A 173 -3.66 4.35 8.00
C SER A 173 -4.84 4.09 8.91
N LEU A 174 -4.60 3.54 10.10
CA LEU A 174 -5.59 3.47 11.16
C LEU A 174 -6.23 4.85 11.44
N SER A 175 -5.45 5.92 11.31
CA SER A 175 -5.91 7.31 11.38
C SER A 175 -6.91 7.72 10.29
N GLY A 176 -7.11 6.90 9.26
CA GLY A 176 -8.15 7.03 8.22
C GLY A 176 -9.44 6.25 8.50
N ARG A 177 -9.48 5.49 9.60
CA ARG A 177 -10.67 4.77 10.08
C ARG A 177 -11.14 5.27 11.44
N ILE A 178 -10.20 5.72 12.27
CA ILE A 178 -10.47 6.25 13.61
C ILE A 178 -9.70 7.57 13.75
N GLY A 179 -10.36 8.61 14.24
CA GLY A 179 -9.72 9.89 14.52
C GLY A 179 -8.72 9.75 15.67
N ALA A 180 -7.51 10.27 15.50
CA ALA A 180 -6.49 10.32 16.54
C ALA A 180 -6.16 11.77 16.91
N PRO A 181 -5.89 12.07 18.19
CA PRO A 181 -5.45 13.40 18.58
C PRO A 181 -4.10 13.71 17.92
N PHE A 182 -3.81 15.00 17.76
CA PHE A 182 -2.55 15.53 17.22
C PHE A 182 -2.26 15.25 15.74
N THR A 183 -3.09 14.47 15.04
CA THR A 183 -2.94 14.16 13.62
C THR A 183 -4.11 14.65 12.77
N LEU A 184 -4.84 15.68 13.23
CA LEU A 184 -6.13 16.10 12.67
C LEU A 184 -6.12 16.21 11.13
N SER A 185 -5.22 17.02 10.57
CA SER A 185 -5.13 17.24 9.11
C SER A 185 -4.75 15.99 8.33
N TYR A 186 -3.95 15.10 8.94
CA TYR A 186 -3.55 13.83 8.35
C TYR A 186 -4.71 12.82 8.38
N SER A 187 -5.39 12.70 9.52
CA SER A 187 -6.59 11.89 9.68
C SER A 187 -7.66 12.30 8.68
N ALA A 188 -7.98 13.60 8.56
CA ALA A 188 -8.95 14.08 7.59
C ALA A 188 -8.63 13.61 6.16
N ALA A 189 -7.38 13.74 5.71
CA ALA A 189 -6.97 13.28 4.39
C ALA A 189 -7.06 11.75 4.23
N LYS A 190 -6.67 10.97 5.24
CA LYS A 190 -6.75 9.50 5.19
C LYS A 190 -8.19 8.97 5.23
N PHE A 191 -9.10 9.67 5.93
CA PHE A 191 -10.54 9.40 5.85
C PHE A 191 -11.11 9.71 4.47
N ALA A 192 -10.67 10.82 3.85
CA ALA A 192 -11.09 11.18 2.49
C ALA A 192 -10.71 10.11 1.45
N LEU A 193 -9.54 9.46 1.60
CA LEU A 193 -9.15 8.32 0.76
C LEU A 193 -10.17 7.18 0.84
N GLU A 194 -10.62 6.83 2.05
CA GLU A 194 -11.59 5.75 2.23
C GLU A 194 -12.91 6.05 1.50
N GLY A 195 -13.46 7.26 1.67
CA GLY A 195 -14.69 7.66 0.99
C GLY A 195 -14.54 7.65 -0.53
N PHE A 196 -13.46 8.24 -1.05
CA PHE A 196 -13.23 8.34 -2.49
C PHE A 196 -13.02 6.96 -3.14
N TYR A 197 -12.08 6.17 -2.62
CA TYR A 197 -11.71 4.89 -3.26
C TYR A 197 -12.76 3.80 -3.06
N SER A 198 -13.51 3.82 -1.95
CA SER A 198 -14.67 2.92 -1.79
C SER A 198 -15.80 3.27 -2.75
N SER A 199 -16.00 4.55 -3.06
CA SER A 199 -16.98 4.98 -4.07
C SER A 199 -16.52 4.61 -5.48
N LEU A 200 -15.26 4.92 -5.83
CA LEU A 200 -14.66 4.59 -7.13
C LEU A 200 -14.74 3.09 -7.41
N ARG A 201 -14.39 2.24 -6.44
CA ARG A 201 -14.47 0.78 -6.57
C ARG A 201 -15.89 0.30 -6.92
N ARG A 202 -16.93 0.89 -6.30
CA ARG A 202 -18.33 0.55 -6.59
C ARG A 202 -18.73 1.00 -7.99
N GLU A 203 -18.31 2.18 -8.41
CA GLU A 203 -18.58 2.69 -9.76
C GLU A 203 -17.91 1.84 -10.84
N LEU A 204 -16.65 1.44 -10.64
CA LEU A 204 -15.94 0.55 -11.58
C LEU A 204 -16.66 -0.79 -11.74
N ARG A 205 -17.15 -1.36 -10.63
CA ARG A 205 -17.92 -2.60 -10.64
C ARG A 205 -19.26 -2.45 -11.39
N LEU A 206 -19.99 -1.36 -11.17
CA LEU A 206 -21.25 -1.08 -11.86
C LEU A 206 -21.07 -0.89 -13.37
N ARG A 207 -19.89 -0.42 -13.79
CA ARG A 207 -19.52 -0.21 -15.19
C ARG A 207 -18.82 -1.43 -15.82
N GLU A 208 -18.67 -2.52 -15.07
CA GLU A 208 -17.97 -3.73 -15.51
C GLU A 208 -16.54 -3.48 -16.00
N ILE A 209 -15.86 -2.49 -15.40
CA ILE A 209 -14.47 -2.17 -15.72
C ILE A 209 -13.55 -3.04 -14.88
N SER A 210 -12.73 -3.87 -15.52
CA SER A 210 -11.74 -4.74 -14.87
C SER A 210 -10.52 -3.94 -14.36
N LEU A 211 -10.73 -3.06 -13.38
CA LEU A 211 -9.67 -2.33 -12.68
C LEU A 211 -9.87 -2.53 -11.17
N SER A 212 -8.86 -3.05 -10.49
CA SER A 212 -8.94 -3.31 -9.05
C SER A 212 -8.47 -2.11 -8.22
N VAL A 213 -9.11 -1.88 -7.08
CA VAL A 213 -8.76 -0.81 -6.14
C VAL A 213 -8.64 -1.41 -4.74
N THR A 214 -7.45 -1.30 -4.14
CA THR A 214 -7.15 -1.81 -2.81
C THR A 214 -6.75 -0.67 -1.88
N VAL A 215 -7.41 -0.54 -0.74
CA VAL A 215 -7.04 0.41 0.32
C VAL A 215 -6.41 -0.36 1.47
N ALA A 216 -5.10 -0.22 1.65
CA ALA A 216 -4.35 -0.87 2.73
C ALA A 216 -4.34 0.02 3.98
N VAL A 217 -5.00 -0.43 5.06
CA VAL A 217 -5.06 0.31 6.33
C VAL A 217 -3.91 -0.16 7.23
N LEU A 218 -2.92 0.72 7.45
CA LEU A 218 -1.72 0.39 8.22
C LEU A 218 -1.77 0.93 9.65
N GLY A 219 -1.29 0.10 10.59
CA GLY A 219 -1.02 0.50 11.97
C GLY A 219 0.32 1.24 12.10
N TYR A 220 0.88 1.27 13.32
CA TYR A 220 2.24 1.77 13.52
C TYR A 220 3.24 0.86 12.79
N ILE A 221 4.10 1.48 11.98
CA ILE A 221 5.20 0.79 11.31
C ILE A 221 6.46 1.58 11.59
N ASP A 222 7.44 0.90 12.17
CA ASP A 222 8.77 1.47 12.42
C ASP A 222 9.40 1.90 11.10
N THR A 223 9.43 3.21 10.91
CA THR A 223 10.16 3.86 9.83
C THR A 223 10.80 5.11 10.41
N ALA A 224 12.00 5.46 9.96
CA ALA A 224 12.73 6.62 10.47
C ALA A 224 11.93 7.95 10.45
N LYS A 225 10.93 8.08 9.57
CA LYS A 225 10.03 9.24 9.55
C LYS A 225 9.03 9.23 10.71
N VAL A 226 8.41 8.08 10.97
CA VAL A 226 7.44 7.91 12.06
C VAL A 226 8.15 8.12 13.41
N ASP A 227 9.33 7.53 13.59
CA ASP A 227 10.14 7.73 14.80
C ASP A 227 10.50 9.19 15.06
N CYS A 228 10.89 9.94 14.03
CA CYS A 228 11.17 11.37 14.13
C CYS A 228 9.93 12.20 14.54
N TRP A 229 8.72 11.71 14.24
CA TRP A 229 7.47 12.37 14.61
C TRP A 229 7.11 12.10 16.07
N PHE A 230 7.28 10.85 16.53
CA PHE A 230 6.99 10.46 17.91
C PHE A 230 8.03 10.96 18.91
N THR A 231 9.31 11.00 18.55
CA THR A 231 10.39 11.53 19.42
C THR A 231 10.31 13.04 19.66
N ARG A 232 9.50 13.77 18.88
CA ARG A 232 9.26 15.22 19.05
C ARG A 232 7.98 15.54 19.82
N LEU A 233 7.23 14.53 20.26
CA LEU A 233 6.13 14.71 21.21
C LEU A 233 6.71 14.99 22.61
N PRO A 234 6.08 15.86 23.41
CA PRO A 234 6.54 16.13 24.76
C PRO A 234 6.60 14.84 25.61
N HIS A 235 7.66 14.69 26.41
CA HIS A 235 8.09 13.47 27.12
C HIS A 235 7.00 12.73 27.96
N HIS A 236 5.88 13.38 28.28
CA HIS A 236 4.78 12.77 29.01
C HIS A 236 3.87 11.88 28.14
N LEU A 237 4.06 11.85 26.81
CA LEU A 237 3.26 11.07 25.85
C LEU A 237 4.08 10.03 25.06
N SER A 238 5.39 9.93 25.30
CA SER A 238 6.33 9.10 24.52
C SER A 238 6.44 7.65 25.01
N SER A 239 5.44 7.11 25.72
CA SER A 239 5.50 5.77 26.33
C SER A 239 5.17 4.65 25.34
N ILE A 240 5.82 4.60 24.19
CA ILE A 240 5.81 3.44 23.29
C ILE A 240 7.26 2.92 23.20
N PRO A 241 7.55 1.66 23.56
CA PRO A 241 8.91 1.16 23.64
C PRO A 241 9.60 1.12 22.26
N HIS A 242 10.80 1.73 22.20
CA HIS A 242 11.61 1.96 21.00
C HIS A 242 12.46 0.77 20.52
N ASN A 243 12.24 -0.45 21.02
CA ASN A 243 13.14 -1.57 20.76
C ASN A 243 12.41 -2.72 20.09
N SER A 244 12.33 -2.72 18.76
CA SER A 244 12.13 -3.94 17.97
C SER A 244 12.32 -3.67 16.47
N CYS A 245 13.46 -4.09 15.92
CA CYS A 245 13.63 -4.22 14.48
C CYS A 245 12.72 -5.36 13.99
N TYR A 246 11.52 -5.03 13.48
CA TYR A 246 10.61 -6.01 12.89
C TYR A 246 10.90 -6.14 11.38
N GLY A 247 11.30 -7.35 10.94
CA GLY A 247 11.40 -7.67 9.52
C GLY A 247 10.04 -7.58 8.81
N PHE A 248 10.04 -7.07 7.58
CA PHE A 248 8.83 -6.81 6.78
C PHE A 248 8.72 -7.84 5.66
N ASP A 249 7.65 -8.63 5.66
CA ASP A 249 7.26 -9.52 4.55
C ASP A 249 5.87 -9.05 4.05
N VAL A 250 5.78 -8.56 2.81
CA VAL A 250 4.48 -8.27 2.16
C VAL A 250 3.91 -9.56 1.58
N LEU A 251 2.91 -10.13 2.24
CA LEU A 251 2.10 -11.21 1.72
C LEU A 251 0.88 -10.61 1.06
N PHE A 252 0.70 -10.85 -0.23
CA PHE A 252 -0.55 -10.54 -0.87
C PHE A 252 -1.51 -11.72 -0.70
N VAL A 253 -2.73 -11.48 -0.22
CA VAL A 253 -3.68 -12.51 0.21
C VAL A 253 -4.99 -12.34 -0.57
N PRO A 254 -5.53 -13.39 -1.22
CA PRO A 254 -6.84 -13.32 -1.87
C PRO A 254 -7.98 -13.15 -0.84
N PRO A 255 -9.17 -12.69 -1.25
CA PRO A 255 -10.24 -12.28 -0.33
C PRO A 255 -10.78 -13.41 0.56
N THR A 256 -10.57 -14.67 0.15
CA THR A 256 -11.12 -15.87 0.78
C THR A 256 -10.22 -16.50 1.84
N ALA A 257 -8.98 -16.05 2.01
CA ALA A 257 -8.04 -16.64 2.96
C ALA A 257 -8.08 -15.95 4.33
N SER A 258 -8.29 -16.76 5.38
CA SER A 258 -8.25 -16.31 6.78
C SER A 258 -6.81 -15.95 7.19
N ILE A 259 -6.67 -14.82 7.91
CA ILE A 259 -5.39 -14.35 8.44
C ILE A 259 -4.92 -15.36 9.51
N PRO A 260 -3.76 -16.03 9.36
CA PRO A 260 -3.26 -16.90 10.41
C PRO A 260 -2.87 -16.06 11.64
N ALA A 261 -3.36 -16.48 12.81
CA ALA A 261 -3.00 -15.85 14.08
C ALA A 261 -1.48 -15.92 14.32
N PRO A 262 -0.87 -14.91 14.97
CA PRO A 262 0.56 -14.93 15.27
C PRO A 262 0.91 -16.14 16.15
N SER A 263 1.84 -16.97 15.69
CA SER A 263 2.38 -18.09 16.44
C SER A 263 3.10 -17.58 17.69
N THR A 264 2.67 -18.05 18.85
CA THR A 264 3.32 -17.84 20.15
C THR A 264 4.60 -18.68 20.21
N GLY A 265 5.69 -18.16 19.64
CA GLY A 265 7.01 -18.78 19.71
C GLY A 265 8.08 -17.72 19.61
N THR A 266 9.09 -17.79 20.47
CA THR A 266 10.18 -16.81 20.64
C THR A 266 11.21 -16.84 19.49
N GLU A 267 10.74 -16.74 18.25
CA GLU A 267 11.55 -16.41 17.08
C GLU A 267 11.14 -15.03 16.58
N SER A 268 12.12 -14.12 16.44
CA SER A 268 12.09 -12.89 15.65
C SER A 268 10.72 -12.57 15.03
N LEU A 269 9.89 -11.84 15.76
CA LEU A 269 8.61 -11.35 15.25
C LEU A 269 8.88 -10.60 13.93
N LYS A 270 8.40 -11.16 12.82
CA LYS A 270 8.35 -10.47 11.52
C LYS A 270 6.93 -9.92 11.38
N THR A 271 6.80 -8.62 11.19
CA THR A 271 5.49 -8.02 10.91
C THR A 271 5.16 -8.35 9.46
N ARG A 272 4.32 -9.37 9.27
CA ARG A 272 3.78 -9.73 7.94
C ARG A 272 2.69 -8.75 7.57
N LEU A 273 2.88 -8.01 6.48
CA LEU A 273 1.84 -7.20 5.88
C LEU A 273 0.99 -8.10 4.99
N CYS A 274 -0.23 -8.46 5.43
CA CYS A 274 -1.21 -9.11 4.56
C CYS A 274 -1.99 -8.03 3.79
N VAL A 275 -1.73 -7.87 2.49
CA VAL A 275 -2.54 -7.06 1.58
C VAL A 275 -3.67 -7.94 1.05
N GLN A 276 -4.88 -7.76 1.58
CA GLN A 276 -6.06 -8.52 1.15
C GLN A 276 -6.62 -7.92 -0.15
N TRP A 277 -6.61 -8.71 -1.22
CA TRP A 277 -7.28 -8.38 -2.49
C TRP A 277 -8.78 -8.61 -2.29
N GLU A 278 -9.63 -7.63 -2.60
CA GLU A 278 -11.05 -7.87 -2.82
C GLU A 278 -11.31 -7.63 -4.31
N HIS A 279 -11.67 -8.68 -5.04
CA HIS A 279 -12.07 -8.64 -6.45
C HIS A 279 -13.44 -8.00 -6.63
#